data_AF-A0A958UVJ2-F1
#
_entry.id   AF-A0A958UVJ2-F1
#
_cell.length_a   1.000
_cell.length_b   1.000
_cell.length_c   1.000
_cell.angle_alpha   90.00
_cell.angle_beta   90.00
_cell.angle_gamma   90.00
#
_symmetry.space_group_name_H-M   'P 1'
#
loop_
_entity.id
_entity.type
_entity.pdbx_description
1 polymer ?
#
loop_
_entity_poly.entity_id
_entity_poly.type
_entity_poly.pdbx_seq_one_letter_code
_entity_poly.pdbx_strand_id
1 'polypeptide(L)' 'IIDINFGCPVKKVVCKGAGAGILKDIDLMVKLTAEMVKRTKLPITVKTRLGWDQDSIKIVEVAERLQDV' A
#
# COMPACT_ATOMS: atom_id res chain seq x y z
N ILE A 1 -3.89 8.24 -14.96
CA ILE A 1 -3.75 8.00 -13.50
C ILE A 1 -3.59 6.50 -13.28
N ILE A 2 -2.76 6.08 -12.34
CA ILE A 2 -2.55 4.68 -11.97
C ILE A 2 -2.87 4.55 -10.48
N ASP A 3 -3.78 3.64 -10.12
CA ASP A 3 -4.14 3.37 -8.72
C ASP A 3 -3.56 2.03 -8.27
N ILE A 4 -2.91 2.03 -7.11
CA ILE A 4 -2.35 0.83 -6.50
C ILE A 4 -3.32 0.32 -5.43
N ASN A 5 -3.82 -0.90 -5.61
CA ASN A 5 -4.71 -1.54 -4.65
C ASN A 5 -3.93 -2.26 -3.55
N PHE A 6 -3.82 -1.62 -2.40
CA PHE A 6 -3.29 -2.17 -1.16
C PHE A 6 -4.40 -2.47 -0.12
N GLY A 7 -5.65 -2.63 -0.58
CA GLY A 7 -6.81 -2.81 0.31
C GLY A 7 -7.61 -4.10 0.08
N CYS A 8 -7.33 -4.87 -0.97
CA CYS A 8 -8.10 -6.08 -1.30
C CYS A 8 -7.89 -7.18 -0.23
N PRO A 9 -8.96 -7.67 0.44
CA PRO A 9 -8.85 -8.68 1.49
C PRO A 9 -8.97 -10.12 0.94
N VAL A 10 -9.20 -10.30 -0.35
CA VAL A 10 -9.47 -11.62 -0.95
C VAL A 10 -8.27 -12.54 -0.75
N LYS A 11 -8.51 -13.75 -0.23
CA LYS A 11 -7.47 -14.75 0.11
C LYS A 11 -6.44 -14.96 -1.01
N LYS A 12 -6.89 -15.06 -2.27
CA LYS A 12 -6.02 -15.25 -3.44
C LYS A 12 -5.00 -14.11 -3.66
N VAL A 13 -5.31 -12.91 -3.18
CA VAL A 13 -4.45 -11.72 -3.26
C VAL A 13 -3.59 -11.62 -1.99
N VAL A 14 -4.21 -11.69 -0.82
CA VAL A 14 -3.56 -11.54 0.49
C VAL A 14 -2.49 -12.60 0.74
N CYS A 15 -2.73 -13.87 0.37
CA CYS A 15 -1.75 -14.95 0.53
C CYS A 15 -0.48 -14.76 -0.31
N LYS A 16 -0.46 -13.78 -1.23
CA LYS A 16 0.73 -13.40 -2.01
C LYS A 16 1.44 -12.15 -1.47
N GLY A 17 1.03 -11.65 -0.30
CA GLY A 17 1.54 -10.40 0.27
C GLY A 17 1.02 -9.14 -0.42
N ALA A 18 0.03 -9.26 -1.31
CA ALA A 18 -0.55 -8.13 -2.04
C ALA A 18 -1.90 -7.70 -1.44
N GLY A 19 -2.51 -6.64 -1.97
CA GLY A 19 -3.76 -6.09 -1.45
C GLY A 19 -3.58 -5.68 0.01
N ALA A 20 -4.53 -6.02 0.88
CA ALA A 20 -4.43 -5.75 2.31
C ALA A 20 -3.27 -6.52 2.99
N GLY A 21 -2.73 -7.56 2.37
CA GLY A 21 -1.58 -8.31 2.89
C GLY A 21 -0.31 -7.48 3.02
N ILE A 22 -0.16 -6.44 2.19
CA ILE A 22 0.99 -5.52 2.23
C ILE A 22 1.05 -4.75 3.57
N LEU A 23 -0.08 -4.60 4.28
CA LEU A 23 -0.15 -3.84 5.54
C LEU A 23 0.61 -4.51 6.69
N LYS A 24 1.09 -5.74 6.49
CA LYS A 24 2.05 -6.41 7.38
C LYS A 24 3.49 -5.97 7.15
N ASP A 25 3.78 -5.32 6.03
CA ASP A 25 5.11 -4.88 5.60
C ASP A 25 5.01 -3.50 4.91
N ILE A 26 4.95 -2.46 5.74
CA ILE A 26 4.83 -1.07 5.29
C ILE A 26 6.10 -0.63 4.55
N ASP A 27 7.28 -1.16 4.91
CA ASP A 27 8.52 -0.82 4.22
C ASP A 27 8.50 -1.28 2.75
N LEU A 28 7.99 -2.48 2.50
CA LEU A 28 7.77 -2.97 1.14
C LEU A 28 6.72 -2.12 0.40
N MET A 29 5.62 -1.75 1.05
CA MET A 29 4.57 -0.90 0.47
C MET A 29 5.15 0.43 -0.05
N VAL A 30 5.96 1.10 0.77
CA VAL A 30 6.60 2.38 0.45
C VAL A 30 7.63 2.20 -0.67
N LYS A 31 8.48 1.17 -0.58
CA LYS A 31 9.48 0.85 -1.61
C LYS A 31 8.85 0.61 -2.98
N LEU A 32 7.77 -0.17 -3.05
CA LEU A 32 7.06 -0.42 -4.31
C LEU A 32 6.46 0.84 -4.89
N THR A 33 5.83 1.67 -4.06
CA THR A 33 5.23 2.93 -4.49
C THR A 33 6.28 3.88 -5.05
N ALA A 34 7.40 4.07 -4.35
CA ALA A 34 8.52 4.91 -4.79
C ALA A 34 9.10 4.44 -6.13
N GLU A 35 9.27 3.12 -6.32
CA GLU A 35 9.76 2.58 -7.59
C GLU A 35 8.77 2.78 -8.74
N MET A 36 7.46 2.75 -8.48
CA MET A 36 6.43 3.05 -9.48
C MET A 36 6.42 4.54 -9.85
N VAL A 37 6.49 5.44 -8.86
CA VAL A 37 6.56 6.90 -9.08
C VAL A 37 7.75 7.25 -9.97
N LYS A 38 8.93 6.67 -9.74
CA LYS A 38 10.13 6.90 -10.59
C LYS A 38 9.97 6.46 -12.04
N ARG A 39 9.10 5.49 -12.34
CA ARG A 39 9.01 4.83 -13.66
C ARG A 39 7.99 5.45 -14.59
N THR A 40 7.13 6.34 -14.11
CA THR A 40 6.07 6.94 -14.92
C THR A 40 5.86 8.40 -14.59
N LYS A 41 5.38 9.16 -15.57
CA LYS A 41 4.95 10.56 -15.37
C LYS A 41 3.45 10.67 -15.05
N LEU A 42 2.72 9.55 -15.09
CA LEU A 42 1.30 9.54 -14.74
C LEU A 42 1.15 9.65 -13.21
N PRO A 43 0.14 10.39 -12.71
CA PRO A 43 -0.13 10.43 -11.27
C PRO A 43 -0.39 9.03 -10.73
N ILE A 44 0.29 8.69 -9.63
CA ILE A 44 0.09 7.47 -8.86
C ILE A 44 -0.80 7.79 -7.67
N THR A 45 -1.80 6.94 -7.42
CA THR A 45 -2.62 6.98 -6.21
C THR A 45 -2.58 5.63 -5.51
N VAL A 46 -2.89 5.63 -4.21
CA VAL A 46 -2.96 4.42 -3.40
C VAL A 46 -4.33 4.32 -2.76
N LYS A 47 -4.95 3.14 -2.88
CA LYS A 47 -6.15 2.77 -2.12
C LYS A 47 -5.80 1.69 -1.10
N THR A 48 -5.93 2.02 0.17
CA THR A 48 -5.57 1.13 1.29
C THR A 48 -6.69 0.96 2.33
N ARG A 49 -6.41 0.28 3.45
CA ARG A 49 -7.25 0.13 4.64
C ARG A 49 -6.56 0.77 5.86
N LEU A 50 -7.27 0.83 6.99
CA LEU A 50 -6.75 1.40 8.24
C LEU A 50 -5.52 0.65 8.79
N GLY A 51 -5.44 -0.65 8.54
CA GLY A 51 -4.44 -1.55 9.07
C GLY A 51 -4.71 -2.98 8.62
N TRP A 52 -3.87 -3.91 9.05
CA TRP A 52 -4.05 -5.34 8.76
C TRP A 52 -5.24 -5.91 9.54
N ASP A 53 -5.33 -5.60 10.83
CA ASP A 53 -6.43 -5.91 11.75
C ASP A 53 -6.61 -4.77 12.77
N GLN A 54 -7.46 -4.98 13.79
CA GLN A 54 -7.79 -3.96 14.78
C GLN A 54 -6.61 -3.61 15.70
N ASP A 55 -5.69 -4.57 15.92
CA ASP A 55 -4.52 -4.39 16.78
C ASP A 55 -3.33 -3.78 16.02
N SER A 56 -3.47 -3.60 14.69
CA SER A 56 -2.42 -3.11 13.80
C SER A 56 -2.88 -1.95 12.90
N ILE A 57 -3.74 -1.08 13.44
CA ILE A 57 -4.14 0.17 12.78
C ILE A 57 -2.91 1.10 12.70
N LYS A 58 -2.46 1.38 11.48
CA LYS A 58 -1.27 2.18 11.18
C LYS A 58 -1.49 3.21 10.07
N ILE A 59 -2.75 3.61 9.84
CA ILE A 59 -3.11 4.46 8.70
C ILE A 59 -2.38 5.80 8.66
N VAL A 60 -2.11 6.42 9.82
CA VAL A 60 -1.41 7.70 9.87
C VAL A 60 0.03 7.52 9.38
N GLU A 61 0.75 6.54 9.91
CA GLU A 61 2.11 6.18 9.46
C GLU A 61 2.13 5.88 7.95
N VAL A 62 1.18 5.06 7.46
CA VAL A 62 1.09 4.71 6.04
C VAL A 62 0.84 5.94 5.18
N ALA A 63 -0.10 6.81 5.56
CA ALA A 63 -0.42 8.01 4.81
C ALA A 63 0.77 8.97 4.76
N GLU A 64 1.44 9.17 5.90
CA GLU A 64 2.61 10.05 5.97
C GLU A 64 3.75 9.52 5.10
N ARG A 65 4.09 8.24 5.21
CA ARG A 65 5.19 7.66 4.43
C ARG A 65 4.92 7.58 2.94
N LEU A 66 3.65 7.48 2.52
CA LEU A 66 3.28 7.45 1.11
C LEU A 66 3.19 8.85 0.48
N GLN A 67 3.07 9.91 1.27
CA GLN A 67 3.09 11.28 0.74
C GLN A 67 4.51 11.71 0.33
N ASP A 68 5.54 11.07 0.91
CA ASP A 68 6.95 11.43 0.77
C ASP A 68 7.68 10.64 -0.34
N VAL A 69 6.95 9.89 -1.19
CA VAL A 69 7.51 9.04 -2.26
C VAL A 69 7.16 9.46 -3.68
#